data_AF-A0A450S411-F1
#
_entry.id   AF-A0A450S411-F1
#
_cell.length_a   1.000
_cell.length_b   1.000
_cell.length_c   1.000
_cell.angle_alpha   90.00
_cell.angle_beta   90.00
_cell.angle_gamma   90.00
#
_symmetry.space_group_name_H-M   'P 1'
#
loop_
_entity.id
_entity.type
_entity.pdbx_description
1 polymer ?
#
loop_
_entity_poly.entity_id
_entity_poly.type
_entity_poly.pdbx_seq_one_letter_code
_entity_poly.pdbx_strand_id
1 'polypeptide(L)' 'MPARNVLLDECVDWKLGNHITGHKVQTVRGAGWTSTKNGDLLRLAQADFDVLITTDRHLAYQQNLGACRT' A
#
# COMPACT_ATOMS: atom_id res chain seq x y z
N MET A 1 -1.16 -21.15 4.62
CA MET A 1 -1.70 -19.80 4.37
C MET A 1 -0.96 -19.27 3.16
N PRO A 2 -1.61 -18.83 2.07
CA PRO A 2 -0.88 -18.30 0.91
C PRO A 2 -0.12 -17.04 1.32
N ALA A 3 1.10 -16.89 0.82
CA ALA A 3 1.87 -15.68 1.01
C ALA A 3 1.14 -14.53 0.29
N ARG A 4 0.84 -13.45 1.01
CA ARG A 4 0.25 -12.24 0.44
C ARG A 4 1.33 -11.22 0.11
N ASN A 5 1.08 -10.43 -0.93
CA ASN A 5 1.94 -9.31 -1.30
C ASN A 5 1.47 -8.08 -0.51
N VAL A 6 2.36 -7.55 0.31
CA VAL A 6 2.12 -6.38 1.16
C VAL A 6 3.02 -5.24 0.71
N LEU A 7 2.43 -4.11 0.36
CA LEU A 7 3.13 -2.89 0.02
C LEU A 7 3.17 -1.95 1.24
N LEU A 8 4.36 -1.52 1.62
CA LEU A 8 4.58 -0.53 2.66
C LEU A 8 4.86 0.82 2.03
N ASP A 9 4.05 1.79 2.41
CA ASP A 9 4.21 3.18 2.04
C ASP A 9 5.52 3.78 2.58
N GLU A 10 5.98 4.84 1.93
CA GLU A 10 7.21 5.55 2.29
C GLU A 10 7.13 6.29 3.62
N CYS A 11 5.92 6.55 4.11
CA CYS A 11 5.65 7.11 5.42
C CYS A 11 5.62 6.03 6.53
N VAL A 12 5.67 4.75 6.16
CA VAL A 12 5.68 3.62 7.11
C VAL A 12 7.12 3.18 7.38
N ASP A 13 7.47 3.12 8.66
CA ASP A 13 8.77 2.59 9.09
C ASP A 13 8.99 1.16 8.57
N TRP A 14 10.13 0.93 7.94
CA TRP A 14 10.58 -0.37 7.47
C TRP A 14 10.57 -1.46 8.56
N LYS A 15 10.65 -1.06 9.84
CA LYS A 15 10.54 -1.93 11.00
C LYS A 15 9.22 -2.70 11.05
N LEU A 16 8.13 -2.11 10.54
CA LEU A 16 6.83 -2.78 10.46
C LEU A 16 6.89 -3.95 9.47
N GLY A 17 7.58 -3.76 8.35
CA GLY A 17 7.80 -4.80 7.35
C GLY A 17 8.57 -6.00 7.91
N ASN A 18 9.53 -5.73 8.79
CA ASN A 18 10.31 -6.77 9.46
C ASN A 18 9.49 -7.62 10.45
N HIS A 19 8.33 -7.12 10.88
CA HIS A 19 7.39 -7.86 11.74
C HIS A 19 6.46 -8.79 10.96
N ILE A 20 6.30 -8.55 9.66
CA ILE A 20 5.45 -9.36 8.78
C ILE A 20 6.30 -10.51 8.24
N THR A 21 6.29 -11.63 8.95
CA THR A 21 7.00 -12.85 8.55
C THR A 21 6.07 -13.80 7.78
N GLY A 22 6.53 -14.36 6.66
CA GLY A 22 5.73 -15.28 5.83
C GLY A 22 4.90 -14.62 4.71
N HIS A 23 5.04 -13.31 4.51
CA HIS A 23 4.43 -12.59 3.39
C HIS A 23 5.48 -11.79 2.62
N LYS A 24 5.19 -11.47 1.36
CA LYS A 24 6.10 -10.72 0.50
C LYS A 24 5.89 -9.23 0.76
N VAL A 25 6.76 -8.66 1.57
CA VAL A 25 6.73 -7.25 1.94
C VAL A 25 7.63 -6.47 0.99
N GLN A 26 7.08 -5.44 0.34
CA GLN A 26 7.84 -4.53 -0.50
C GLN A 26 7.57 -3.09 -0.05
N THR A 27 8.58 -2.22 -0.09
CA THR A 27 8.39 -0.81 0.23
C THR A 27 8.23 0.01 -1.05
N VAL A 28 7.45 1.08 -1.02
CA VAL A 28 7.28 2.06 -2.10
C VAL A 28 8.65 2.61 -2.53
N ARG A 29 9.52 2.91 -1.56
CA ARG A 29 10.92 3.30 -1.82
C ARG A 29 11.71 2.22 -2.54
N GLY A 30 11.57 0.96 -2.12
CA GLY A 30 12.25 -0.18 -2.75
C GLY A 30 11.71 -0.53 -4.14
N ALA A 31 10.44 -0.21 -4.40
CA ALA A 31 9.81 -0.33 -5.72
C ALA A 31 10.14 0.86 -6.65
N GLY A 32 10.80 1.91 -6.15
CA GLY A 32 11.09 3.12 -6.92
C GLY A 32 9.87 4.01 -7.15
N TRP A 33 8.82 3.85 -6.34
CA TRP A 33 7.55 4.57 -6.46
C TRP A 33 7.48 5.85 -5.61
N THR A 34 8.62 6.30 -5.07
CA THR A 34 8.77 7.46 -4.18
C THR A 34 8.32 8.80 -4.77
N SER A 35 8.04 8.85 -6.07
CA SER A 35 7.58 10.07 -6.77
C SER A 35 6.26 9.85 -7.52
N THR A 36 5.61 8.71 -7.29
CA THR A 36 4.35 8.37 -7.92
C THR A 36 3.23 9.10 -7.19
N LYS A 37 2.35 9.80 -7.93
CA LYS A 37 1.18 10.46 -7.32
C LYS A 37 0.33 9.43 -6.58
N ASN A 38 -0.19 9.79 -5.41
CA ASN A 38 -1.02 8.91 -4.55
C ASN A 38 -2.07 8.09 -5.32
N GLY A 39 -2.73 8.68 -6.33
CA GLY A 39 -3.72 7.97 -7.15
C GLY A 39 -3.14 6.88 -8.07
N ASP A 40 -1.95 7.08 -8.62
CA ASP A 40 -1.26 6.08 -9.45
C ASP A 40 -0.64 4.99 -8.57
N LEU A 41 -0.07 5.37 -7.42
CA LEU A 41 0.48 4.45 -6.44
C LEU A 41 -0.57 3.43 -5.98
N LEU A 42 -1.78 3.91 -5.69
CA LEU A 42 -2.91 3.08 -5.31
C LEU A 42 -3.33 2.11 -6.43
N ARG A 43 -3.24 2.55 -7.69
CA ARG A 43 -3.61 1.75 -8.86
C ARG A 43 -2.59 0.65 -9.13
N LEU A 44 -1.30 0.97 -8.99
CA LEU A 44 -0.20 0.02 -9.06
C LEU A 44 -0.25 -0.97 -7.88
N ALA A 45 -0.58 -0.47 -6.69
CA ALA A 45 -0.78 -1.30 -5.51
C ALA A 45 -1.92 -2.31 -5.72
N GLN A 46 -3.09 -1.89 -6.23
CA GLN A 46 -4.20 -2.80 -6.53
C GLN A 46 -3.86 -3.85 -7.61
N ALA A 47 -2.93 -3.56 -8.51
CA ALA A 47 -2.57 -4.47 -9.59
C ALA A 47 -1.59 -5.57 -9.14
N ASP A 48 -0.61 -5.24 -8.29
CA ASP A 48 0.50 -6.14 -7.93
C ASP A 48 0.49 -6.60 -6.45
N PHE A 49 -0.27 -5.91 -5.59
CA PHE A 49 -0.32 -6.13 -4.15
C PHE A 49 -1.75 -6.37 -3.63
N ASP A 50 -1.85 -7.25 -2.64
CA ASP A 50 -3.13 -7.59 -2.00
C ASP A 50 -3.44 -6.63 -0.83
N VAL A 51 -2.39 -6.10 -0.21
CA VAL A 51 -2.47 -5.22 0.97
C VAL A 51 -1.56 -4.01 0.79
N LEU A 52 -2.09 -2.81 0.99
CA LEU A 52 -1.32 -1.56 1.11
C LEU A 52 -1.37 -1.06 2.55
N ILE A 53 -0.21 -0.88 3.17
CA ILE A 53 -0.08 -0.28 4.49
C ILE A 53 0.47 1.13 4.30
N THR A 54 -0.33 2.14 4.66
CA THR A 54 0.08 3.54 4.71
C THR A 54 -0.36 4.16 6.03
N THR A 55 0.43 5.11 6.53
CA THR A 55 0.10 5.99 7.64
C THR A 55 -0.48 7.33 7.17
N ASP A 56 -0.52 7.56 5.86
CA ASP A 56 -1.06 8.76 5.26
C ASP A 56 -2.60 8.79 5.34
N ARG A 57 -3.11 9.70 6.17
CA ARG A 57 -4.57 9.90 6.34
C ARG A 57 -5.23 10.53 5.11
N HIS A 58 -4.46 11.13 4.21
CA HIS A 58 -4.97 11.72 2.98
C HIS A 58 -5.38 10.64 1.97
N LEU A 59 -4.64 9.54 1.91
CA LEU A 59 -4.97 8.40 1.05
C LEU A 59 -6.27 7.70 1.47
N ALA A 60 -6.49 7.55 2.79
CA ALA A 60 -7.75 7.03 3.32
C ALA A 60 -8.95 7.92 2.96
N TYR A 61 -8.75 9.24 2.93
CA TYR A 61 -9.79 10.20 2.58
C TYR A 61 -10.17 10.14 1.09
N GLN A 62 -9.21 9.86 0.21
CA GLN A 62 -9.45 9.74 -1.24
C GLN A 62 -10.10 8.40 -1.63
N GLN A 63 -9.96 7.37 -0.79
CA GLN A 63 -10.64 6.07 -0.87
C GLN A 63 -12.06 6.09 -0.29
N ASN A 64 -12.65 7.27 0.00
CA ASN A 64 -14.08 7.37 0.23
C ASN A 64 -14.81 6.99 -1.06
N LEU A 65 -15.03 5.69 -1.20
CA LEU A 65 -15.95 5.06 -2.14
C LEU A 65 -17.33 5.60 -1.80
N GLY A 66 -17.66 6.74 -2.40
CA GLY A 66 -19.03 7.16 -2.67
C GLY A 66 -19.66 6.15 -3.63
N ALA A 67 -19.91 4.94 -3.15
CA ALA A 67 -20.73 3.95 -3.80
C ALA A 67 -21.98 3.73 -2.95
N CYS A 68 -22.74 4.81 -2.71
CA CYS A 68 -24.18 4.67 -2.55
C CYS A 68 -24.74 4.40 -3.95
N ARG A 69 -24.85 3.12 -4.32
CA ARG A 69 -25.68 2.71 -5.45
C ARG A 69 -27.05 2.34 -4.85
N THR A 70 -27.99 3.27 -4.94
CA THR A 70 -29.44 3.01 -4.90
C THR A 70 -29.86 2.06 -6.01
#